data_AF-A0A2H5WA10-F1
#
_entry.id   AF-A0A2H5WA10-F1
#
_cell.length_a   1.000
_cell.length_b   1.000
_cell.length_c   1.000
_cell.angle_alpha   90.00
_cell.angle_beta   90.00
_cell.angle_gamma   90.00
#
_symmetry.space_group_name_H-M   'P 1'
#
loop_
_entity.id
_entity.type
_entity.pdbx_description
1 polymer ?
#
loop_
_entity_poly.entity_id
_entity_poly.type
_entity_poly.pdbx_seq_one_letter_code
_entity_poly.pdbx_strand_id
1 'polypeptide(L)'
;MARCATPLRLFVLVGMVTVGGLSTAHADQEWYYYYELGLQRLRDGNAQAAVENLLQAIEKGPEPGPRRRTYGTFFKDFYPYLHLAKAYLLLKRCPEAVQAIAASVQKEKISPGSPLYEEFASVREQVRTVCERPPVGPPPDKSLPPPNSGTDAGIHPTGPLPVPRAIVLQALEFYVNGRYDRAFQVLKDAEAQYKLDERAYFLMGCSLAARYYAEGEKNPALLQRARDLFRQARPLPDRFQQRMAYLVSPKILALYQSP
;
A
#
# COMPACT_ATOMS: atom_id res chain seq x y z
N MET A 1 20.91 -22.52 -71.88
CA MET A 1 20.22 -23.77 -71.50
C MET A 1 20.81 -24.17 -70.15
N ALA A 2 20.12 -24.40 -69.03
CA ALA A 2 18.73 -24.69 -68.74
C ALA A 2 18.34 -24.07 -67.38
N ARG A 3 17.06 -23.72 -67.24
CA ARG A 3 16.43 -23.23 -66.00
C ARG A 3 15.99 -24.44 -65.17
N CYS A 4 16.31 -24.47 -63.87
CA CYS A 4 15.76 -25.47 -62.95
C CYS A 4 14.76 -24.79 -62.01
N ALA A 5 13.49 -25.14 -62.17
CA ALA A 5 12.36 -24.69 -61.38
C ALA A 5 12.25 -25.54 -60.10
N THR A 6 11.81 -24.94 -58.99
CA THR A 6 11.42 -25.70 -57.79
C THR A 6 10.16 -25.08 -57.19
N PRO A 7 9.16 -25.90 -56.80
CA PRO A 7 7.78 -25.44 -56.69
C PRO A 7 7.42 -24.79 -55.36
N LEU A 8 6.55 -23.79 -55.52
CA LEU A 8 5.77 -23.06 -54.54
C LEU A 8 4.92 -24.03 -53.69
N ARG A 9 5.20 -24.13 -52.39
CA ARG A 9 4.33 -24.84 -51.43
C ARG A 9 3.41 -23.84 -50.73
N LEU A 10 2.16 -23.86 -51.15
CA LEU A 10 1.00 -23.21 -50.58
C LEU A 10 0.70 -23.81 -49.19
N PHE A 11 1.08 -23.13 -48.11
CA PHE A 11 0.62 -23.48 -46.76
C PHE A 11 -0.66 -22.72 -46.46
N VAL A 12 -1.78 -23.45 -46.38
CA VAL A 12 -3.10 -22.94 -46.00
C VAL A 12 -3.08 -22.64 -44.49
N LEU A 13 -3.36 -21.37 -44.18
CA LEU A 13 -3.55 -20.81 -42.84
C LEU A 13 -4.72 -21.49 -42.11
N VAL A 14 -4.42 -22.25 -41.06
CA VAL A 14 -5.40 -22.65 -40.05
C VAL A 14 -5.53 -21.49 -39.06
N GLY A 15 -6.59 -20.70 -39.22
CA GLY A 15 -6.95 -19.60 -38.33
C GLY A 15 -7.47 -20.11 -36.99
N MET A 16 -6.59 -20.23 -36.00
CA MET A 16 -6.95 -20.54 -34.62
C MET A 16 -7.27 -19.22 -33.89
N VAL A 17 -8.55 -18.83 -33.92
CA VAL A 17 -9.06 -17.69 -33.14
C VAL A 17 -9.06 -18.09 -31.66
N THR A 18 -7.96 -17.78 -30.98
CA THR A 18 -7.83 -17.90 -29.53
C THR A 18 -8.43 -16.64 -28.90
N VAL A 19 -9.66 -16.75 -28.40
CA VAL A 19 -10.26 -15.76 -27.49
C VAL A 19 -9.52 -15.88 -26.16
N GLY A 20 -8.36 -15.23 -26.07
CA GLY A 20 -7.58 -15.11 -24.84
C GLY A 20 -8.32 -14.18 -23.89
N GLY A 21 -9.10 -14.75 -22.96
CA GLY A 21 -9.52 -14.04 -21.77
C GLY A 21 -8.26 -13.60 -21.02
N LEU A 22 -7.97 -12.30 -21.06
CA LEU A 22 -6.96 -11.69 -20.23
C LEU A 22 -7.46 -11.78 -18.79
N SER A 23 -7.23 -12.93 -18.15
CA SER A 23 -7.28 -13.04 -16.70
C SER A 23 -6.21 -12.09 -16.19
N THR A 24 -6.63 -10.91 -15.75
CA THR A 24 -5.77 -10.01 -15.01
C THR A 24 -5.38 -10.77 -13.75
N ALA A 25 -4.18 -11.35 -13.78
CA ALA A 25 -3.56 -11.91 -12.60
C ALA A 25 -3.29 -10.74 -11.65
N HIS A 26 -4.31 -10.38 -10.88
CA HIS A 26 -4.15 -9.50 -9.74
C HIS A 26 -3.20 -10.26 -8.81
N ALA A 27 -1.95 -9.80 -8.77
CA ALA A 27 -0.97 -10.34 -7.85
C ALA A 27 -1.56 -10.19 -6.45
N ASP A 28 -2.00 -11.30 -5.90
CA ASP A 28 -2.67 -11.33 -4.61
C ASP A 28 -1.71 -10.76 -3.57
N GLN A 29 -2.11 -9.66 -2.92
CA GLN A 29 -1.21 -8.96 -2.01
C GLN A 29 -1.23 -9.65 -0.65
N GLU A 30 -0.10 -9.58 0.05
CA GLU A 30 0.04 -10.16 1.39
C GLU A 30 -0.73 -9.34 2.44
N TRP A 31 -1.07 -9.97 3.57
CA TRP A 31 -1.88 -9.34 4.63
C TRP A 31 -1.34 -8.00 5.12
N TYR A 32 -0.02 -7.84 5.19
CA TYR A 32 0.62 -6.64 5.73
C TYR A 32 0.47 -5.44 4.80
N TYR A 33 0.32 -5.66 3.48
CA TYR A 33 0.00 -4.60 2.53
C TYR A 33 -1.37 -3.99 2.83
N TYR A 34 -2.40 -4.84 2.93
CA TYR A 34 -3.76 -4.41 3.25
C TYR A 34 -3.85 -3.77 4.64
N TYR A 35 -3.13 -4.33 5.61
CA TYR A 35 -3.07 -3.76 6.96
C TYR A 35 -2.51 -2.33 6.92
N GLU A 36 -1.35 -2.12 6.28
CA GLU A 36 -0.76 -0.78 6.16
C GLU A 36 -1.65 0.20 5.40
N LEU A 37 -2.29 -0.25 4.33
CA LEU A 37 -3.22 0.54 3.55
C LEU A 37 -4.42 0.94 4.41
N GLY A 38 -4.99 0.02 5.19
CA GLY A 38 -6.07 0.31 6.15
C GLY A 38 -5.67 1.35 7.19
N LEU A 39 -4.46 1.25 7.76
CA LEU A 39 -3.92 2.25 8.68
C LEU A 39 -3.72 3.62 8.02
N GLN A 40 -3.31 3.63 6.74
CA GLN A 40 -3.19 4.87 5.98
C GLN A 40 -4.55 5.51 5.75
N ARG A 41 -5.55 4.73 5.32
CA ARG A 41 -6.92 5.21 5.12
C ARG A 41 -7.54 5.79 6.38
N LEU A 42 -7.27 5.21 7.55
CA LEU A 42 -7.64 5.79 8.85
C LEU A 42 -7.01 7.18 9.08
N ARG A 43 -5.71 7.33 8.79
CA ARG A 43 -5.02 8.63 8.92
C ARG A 43 -5.57 9.69 7.97
N ASP A 44 -5.97 9.25 6.78
CA ASP A 44 -6.55 10.12 5.75
C ASP A 44 -8.05 10.45 6.02
N GLY A 45 -8.64 9.92 7.10
CA GLY A 45 -10.06 10.09 7.43
C GLY A 45 -11.02 9.27 6.56
N ASN A 46 -10.52 8.46 5.62
CA ASN A 46 -11.33 7.58 4.80
C ASN A 46 -11.64 6.27 5.55
N ALA A 47 -12.55 6.36 6.51
CA ALA A 47 -12.88 5.26 7.40
C ALA A 47 -13.51 4.05 6.67
N GLN A 48 -14.28 4.27 5.60
CA GLN A 48 -14.89 3.18 4.82
C GLN A 48 -13.82 2.34 4.11
N ALA A 49 -12.91 2.98 3.38
CA ALA A 49 -11.80 2.27 2.74
C ALA A 49 -10.88 1.61 3.78
N ALA A 50 -10.76 2.17 4.98
CA ALA A 50 -10.02 1.54 6.05
C ALA A 50 -10.65 0.22 6.51
N VAL A 51 -11.98 0.18 6.70
CA VAL A 51 -12.71 -1.05 7.06
C VAL A 51 -12.45 -2.14 6.03
N GLU A 52 -12.61 -1.83 4.74
CA GLU A 52 -12.41 -2.80 3.65
C GLU A 52 -11.01 -3.39 3.66
N ASN A 53 -9.98 -2.54 3.76
CA ASN A 53 -8.58 -2.98 3.77
C ASN A 53 -8.23 -3.75 5.05
N LEU A 54 -8.74 -3.35 6.22
CA LEU A 54 -8.49 -4.06 7.47
C LEU A 54 -9.18 -5.44 7.49
N LEU A 55 -10.37 -5.57 6.90
CA LEU A 55 -11.04 -6.87 6.75
C LEU A 55 -10.26 -7.80 5.81
N GLN A 56 -9.76 -7.28 4.68
CA GLN A 56 -8.87 -8.05 3.79
C GLN A 56 -7.58 -8.49 4.50
N ALA A 57 -7.02 -7.62 5.35
CA ALA A 57 -5.85 -7.97 6.16
C ALA A 57 -6.15 -9.09 7.17
N ILE A 58 -7.34 -9.09 7.79
CA ILE A 58 -7.77 -10.16 8.72
C ILE A 58 -7.98 -11.48 7.97
N GLU A 59 -8.61 -11.43 6.81
CA GLU A 59 -8.89 -12.62 5.99
C GLU A 59 -7.62 -13.34 5.56
N LYS A 60 -6.60 -12.58 5.14
CA LYS A 60 -5.32 -13.10 4.65
C LYS A 60 -4.25 -13.26 5.74
N GLY A 61 -4.48 -12.64 6.89
CA GLY A 61 -3.47 -12.44 7.91
C GLY A 61 -3.27 -13.63 8.84
N PRO A 62 -2.15 -13.65 9.57
CA PRO A 62 -1.97 -14.55 10.68
C PRO A 62 -2.92 -14.18 11.83
N GLU A 63 -2.91 -14.96 12.90
CA GLU A 63 -3.59 -14.58 14.14
C GLU A 63 -3.12 -13.18 14.61
N PRO A 64 -4.01 -12.29 15.08
CA PRO A 64 -3.64 -10.96 15.59
C PRO A 64 -2.66 -11.00 16.75
N GLY A 65 -1.79 -10.00 16.87
CA GLY A 65 -0.88 -9.85 18.01
C GLY A 65 0.44 -9.15 17.66
N PRO A 66 1.36 -9.06 18.61
CA PRO A 66 2.67 -8.45 18.38
C PRO A 66 3.54 -9.31 17.46
N ARG A 67 4.51 -8.67 16.80
CA ARG A 67 5.59 -9.33 16.06
C ARG A 67 5.14 -10.43 15.10
N ARG A 68 4.13 -10.15 14.27
CA ARG A 68 3.71 -11.03 13.18
C ARG A 68 4.67 -10.91 12.02
N ARG A 69 5.08 -12.06 11.48
CA ARG A 69 6.07 -12.12 10.40
C ARG A 69 5.45 -11.53 9.13
N THR A 70 6.16 -10.57 8.54
CA THR A 70 5.84 -10.04 7.22
C THR A 70 6.70 -10.79 6.19
N TYR A 71 7.41 -10.09 5.31
CA TYR A 71 8.41 -10.70 4.44
C TYR A 71 9.72 -11.00 5.18
N GLY A 72 10.43 -12.05 4.74
CA GLY A 72 11.80 -12.34 5.21
C GLY A 72 11.89 -12.54 6.73
N THR A 73 12.74 -11.74 7.38
CA THR A 73 12.95 -11.71 8.84
C THR A 73 12.29 -10.50 9.51
N PHE A 74 11.42 -9.80 8.80
CA PHE A 74 10.74 -8.62 9.32
C PHE A 74 9.47 -9.01 10.06
N PHE A 75 9.18 -8.21 11.09
CA PHE A 75 8.03 -8.41 11.96
C PHE A 75 7.28 -7.10 12.13
N LYS A 76 5.96 -7.20 12.19
CA LYS A 76 5.07 -6.08 12.44
C LYS A 76 4.01 -6.49 13.45
N ASP A 77 3.68 -5.55 14.32
CA ASP A 77 2.54 -5.64 15.21
C ASP A 77 1.25 -5.60 14.40
N PHE A 78 0.38 -6.59 14.60
CA PHE A 78 -0.84 -6.78 13.83
C PHE A 78 -2.06 -6.75 14.74
N TYR A 79 -2.66 -5.57 14.86
CA TYR A 79 -3.83 -5.30 15.73
C TYR A 79 -5.04 -4.80 14.91
N PRO A 80 -5.54 -5.59 13.94
CA PRO A 80 -6.54 -5.13 13.01
C PRO A 80 -7.91 -4.82 13.64
N TYR A 81 -8.31 -5.50 14.72
CA TYR A 81 -9.61 -5.29 15.36
C TYR A 81 -9.67 -3.98 16.15
N LEU A 82 -8.57 -3.60 16.82
CA LEU A 82 -8.45 -2.27 17.42
C LEU A 82 -8.66 -1.17 16.36
N HIS A 83 -8.01 -1.30 15.21
CA HIS A 83 -8.13 -0.32 14.14
C HIS A 83 -9.49 -0.36 13.42
N LEU A 84 -10.14 -1.52 13.34
CA LEU A 84 -11.52 -1.63 12.88
C LEU A 84 -12.48 -0.90 13.81
N ALA A 85 -12.33 -1.03 15.13
CA ALA A 85 -13.15 -0.31 16.09
C ALA A 85 -13.05 1.21 15.89
N LYS A 86 -11.83 1.73 15.66
CA LYS A 86 -11.61 3.14 15.30
C LYS A 86 -12.31 3.53 14.00
N ALA A 87 -12.21 2.70 12.96
CA ALA A 87 -12.84 2.97 11.67
C ALA A 87 -14.37 3.01 11.82
N TYR A 88 -14.96 2.06 12.55
CA TYR A 88 -16.40 2.02 12.79
C TYR A 88 -16.91 3.18 13.64
N LEU A 89 -16.12 3.65 14.63
CA LEU A 89 -16.43 4.86 15.37
C LEU A 89 -16.52 6.10 14.46
N LEU A 90 -15.57 6.27 13.55
CA LEU A 90 -15.58 7.37 12.57
C LEU A 90 -16.81 7.32 11.64
N LEU A 91 -17.26 6.11 11.29
CA LEU A 91 -18.47 5.86 10.50
C LEU A 91 -19.77 5.91 11.33
N LYS A 92 -19.69 6.12 12.66
CA LYS A 92 -20.84 6.04 13.59
C LYS A 92 -21.58 4.69 13.54
N ARG A 93 -20.88 3.62 13.16
CA ARG A 93 -21.39 2.24 13.09
C ARG A 93 -21.18 1.54 14.43
N CYS A 94 -22.02 1.90 15.39
CA CYS A 94 -21.87 1.51 16.79
C CYS A 94 -21.90 -0.01 17.07
N PRO A 95 -22.83 -0.79 16.49
CA PRO A 95 -22.84 -2.25 16.71
C PRO A 95 -21.52 -2.91 16.30
N GLU A 96 -20.97 -2.52 15.15
CA GLU A 96 -19.72 -3.06 14.62
C GLU A 96 -18.50 -2.57 15.41
N ALA A 97 -18.51 -1.33 15.90
CA ALA A 97 -17.46 -0.81 16.76
C ALA A 97 -17.36 -1.59 18.09
N VAL A 98 -18.51 -1.89 18.71
CA VAL A 98 -18.60 -2.71 19.94
C VAL A 98 -18.09 -4.13 19.68
N GLN A 99 -18.49 -4.75 18.56
CA GLN A 99 -17.99 -6.09 18.20
C GLN A 99 -16.48 -6.09 17.94
N ALA A 100 -15.96 -5.10 17.22
CA ALA A 100 -14.54 -5.00 16.91
C ALA A 100 -13.69 -4.79 18.18
N ILE A 101 -14.11 -3.95 19.12
CA ILE A 101 -13.34 -3.76 20.36
C ILE A 101 -13.39 -5.00 21.26
N ALA A 102 -14.52 -5.73 21.30
CA ALA A 102 -14.59 -7.01 21.99
C ALA A 102 -13.67 -8.07 21.36
N ALA A 103 -13.62 -8.13 20.03
CA ALA A 103 -12.70 -9.00 19.31
C ALA A 103 -11.22 -8.64 19.59
N SER A 104 -10.90 -7.35 19.69
CA SER A 104 -9.56 -6.89 20.10
C SER A 104 -9.19 -7.40 21.50
N VAL A 105 -10.08 -7.27 22.49
CA VAL A 105 -9.86 -7.84 23.84
C VAL A 105 -9.56 -9.34 23.79
N GLN A 106 -10.36 -10.08 23.02
CA GLN A 106 -10.28 -11.54 22.98
C GLN A 106 -9.05 -12.06 22.21
N LYS A 107 -8.78 -11.50 21.03
CA LYS A 107 -7.83 -12.07 20.06
C LYS A 107 -6.46 -11.43 20.14
N GLU A 108 -6.37 -10.13 20.45
CA GLU A 108 -5.11 -9.38 20.35
C GLU A 108 -4.31 -9.35 21.66
N LYS A 109 -4.96 -9.62 22.80
CA LYS A 109 -4.33 -9.70 24.14
C LYS A 109 -3.42 -8.51 24.44
N ILE A 110 -3.91 -7.29 24.17
CA ILE A 110 -3.16 -6.05 24.40
C ILE A 110 -2.93 -5.86 25.90
N SER A 111 -1.69 -6.03 26.34
CA SER A 111 -1.28 -5.93 27.76
C SER A 111 -1.08 -4.47 28.19
N PRO A 112 -1.33 -4.11 29.48
CA PRO A 112 -1.02 -2.78 30.03
C PRO A 112 0.39 -2.25 29.79
N GLY A 113 1.38 -3.14 29.60
CA GLY A 113 2.76 -2.75 29.27
C GLY A 113 3.01 -2.50 27.78
N SER A 114 2.01 -2.70 26.91
CA SER A 114 2.14 -2.48 25.47
C SER A 114 2.15 -0.99 25.14
N PRO A 115 2.99 -0.53 24.19
CA PRO A 115 2.94 0.85 23.70
C PRO A 115 1.57 1.23 23.08
N LEU A 116 0.74 0.23 22.72
CA LEU A 116 -0.61 0.43 22.18
C LEU A 116 -1.71 0.42 23.24
N TYR A 117 -1.39 0.19 24.51
CA TYR A 117 -2.40 0.06 25.56
C TYR A 117 -3.21 1.35 25.76
N GLU A 118 -2.54 2.51 25.78
CA GLU A 118 -3.21 3.81 25.92
C GLU A 118 -4.18 4.08 24.76
N GLU A 119 -3.79 3.75 23.53
CA GLU A 119 -4.66 3.86 22.36
C GLU A 119 -5.86 2.92 22.48
N PHE A 120 -5.62 1.66 22.85
CA PHE A 120 -6.69 0.68 23.09
C PHE A 120 -7.68 1.15 24.17
N ALA A 121 -7.17 1.63 25.31
CA ALA A 121 -7.99 2.12 26.42
C ALA A 121 -8.85 3.33 26.00
N SER A 122 -8.25 4.27 25.27
CA SER A 122 -8.95 5.44 24.73
C SER A 122 -10.06 5.06 23.75
N VAL A 123 -9.79 4.14 22.80
CA VAL A 123 -10.80 3.69 21.83
C VAL A 123 -11.93 2.94 22.53
N ARG A 124 -11.61 2.09 23.51
CA ARG A 124 -12.63 1.38 24.30
C ARG A 124 -13.54 2.35 25.05
N GLU A 125 -12.99 3.40 25.67
CA GLU A 125 -13.81 4.40 26.35
C GLU A 125 -14.65 5.23 25.36
N GLN A 126 -14.13 5.52 24.17
CA GLN A 126 -14.90 6.17 23.10
C GLN A 126 -16.07 5.30 22.65
N VAL A 127 -15.87 3.99 22.44
CA VAL A 127 -16.97 3.07 22.12
C VAL A 127 -18.02 3.08 23.23
N ARG A 128 -17.60 2.99 24.50
CA ARG A 128 -18.52 3.02 25.63
C ARG A 128 -19.33 4.32 25.71
N THR A 129 -18.67 5.47 25.61
CA THR A 129 -19.32 6.79 25.75
C THR A 129 -20.20 7.16 24.57
N VAL A 130 -19.80 6.78 23.34
CA VAL A 130 -20.52 7.13 22.11
C VAL A 130 -21.61 6.12 21.80
N CYS A 131 -21.34 4.83 21.98
CA CYS A 131 -22.20 3.74 21.49
C CYS A 131 -22.96 3.00 22.58
N GLU A 132 -22.48 2.97 23.82
CA GLU A 132 -23.13 2.26 24.93
C GLU A 132 -23.90 3.21 25.86
N ARG A 133 -24.27 4.41 25.40
CA ARG A 133 -25.19 5.25 26.15
C ARG A 133 -26.41 4.40 26.51
N PRO A 134 -26.77 4.29 27.81
CA PRO A 134 -27.95 3.55 28.22
C PRO A 134 -29.13 4.04 27.40
N PRO A 135 -30.02 3.15 26.92
CA PRO A 135 -31.24 3.59 26.27
C PRO A 135 -31.97 4.48 27.27
N VAL A 136 -31.89 5.79 27.07
CA VAL A 136 -32.83 6.74 27.68
C VAL A 136 -34.20 6.24 27.23
N GLY A 137 -35.11 6.07 28.17
CA GLY A 137 -36.35 5.29 28.05
C GLY A 137 -37.16 5.51 26.76
N PRO A 138 -38.15 4.63 26.51
CA PRO A 138 -38.78 4.46 25.20
C PRO A 138 -39.15 5.80 24.54
N PRO A 139 -38.66 6.06 23.31
CA PRO A 139 -39.07 7.26 22.59
C PRO A 139 -40.58 7.23 22.33
N PRO A 140 -41.30 8.36 22.45
CA PRO A 140 -42.69 8.44 22.04
C PRO A 140 -42.78 8.13 20.55
N ASP A 141 -43.70 7.22 20.25
CA ASP A 141 -44.09 6.74 18.94
C ASP A 141 -44.25 7.92 17.96
N LYS A 142 -43.22 8.14 17.14
CA LYS A 142 -43.24 9.07 16.01
C LYS A 142 -42.84 8.27 14.80
N SER A 143 -43.86 7.90 14.04
CA SER A 143 -43.80 7.31 12.72
C SER A 143 -42.72 7.98 11.86
N LEU A 144 -41.80 7.16 11.35
CA LEU A 144 -40.73 7.61 10.46
C LEU A 144 -41.31 8.00 9.08
N PRO A 145 -40.97 9.18 8.53
CA PRO A 145 -41.08 9.43 7.10
C PRO A 145 -40.02 8.63 6.31
N PRO A 146 -40.24 8.37 5.00
CA PRO A 146 -39.43 7.46 4.20
C PRO A 146 -37.96 7.93 4.02
N PRO A 147 -37.02 6.99 3.82
CA PRO A 147 -35.61 7.29 3.66
C PRO A 147 -35.33 7.97 2.32
N ASN A 148 -34.94 9.23 2.37
CA ASN A 148 -34.27 9.87 1.24
C ASN A 148 -32.85 9.33 1.15
N SER A 149 -32.63 8.42 0.19
CA SER A 149 -31.32 8.06 -0.34
C SER A 149 -30.68 9.29 -0.99
N GLY A 150 -30.00 10.09 -0.18
CA GLY A 150 -29.12 11.15 -0.64
C GLY A 150 -27.90 10.53 -1.31
N THR A 151 -27.93 10.45 -2.64
CA THR A 151 -26.78 10.32 -3.52
C THR A 151 -25.80 11.44 -3.19
N ASP A 152 -24.77 11.13 -2.40
CA ASP A 152 -23.66 12.04 -2.16
C ASP A 152 -22.76 12.01 -3.40
N ALA A 153 -22.94 13.02 -4.24
CA ALA A 153 -22.25 13.17 -5.50
C ALA A 153 -20.76 13.39 -5.24
N GLY A 154 -19.99 12.38 -5.62
CA GLY A 154 -18.53 12.33 -5.56
C GLY A 154 -17.83 13.64 -5.91
N ILE A 155 -17.21 14.24 -4.90
CA ILE A 155 -16.02 15.05 -5.10
C ILE A 155 -14.86 14.05 -5.23
N HIS A 156 -14.73 13.45 -6.41
CA HIS A 156 -13.49 12.76 -6.76
C HIS A 156 -12.44 13.84 -7.02
N PRO A 157 -11.36 13.94 -6.20
CA PRO A 157 -10.26 14.84 -6.52
C PRO A 157 -9.71 14.44 -7.88
N THR A 158 -9.85 15.31 -8.87
CA THR A 158 -9.47 15.08 -10.28
C THR A 158 -7.95 15.16 -10.50
N GLY A 159 -7.18 15.13 -9.41
CA GLY A 159 -5.72 15.17 -9.44
C GLY A 159 -5.12 13.80 -9.08
N PRO A 160 -3.94 13.46 -9.63
CA PRO A 160 -3.23 12.26 -9.22
C PRO A 160 -2.95 12.30 -7.71
N LEU A 161 -3.37 11.25 -7.01
CA LEU A 161 -3.26 11.14 -5.55
C LEU A 161 -1.79 11.09 -5.13
N PRO A 162 -1.39 11.62 -3.97
CA PRO A 162 -0.02 11.47 -3.48
C PRO A 162 0.33 9.98 -3.32
N VAL A 163 1.56 9.61 -3.67
CA VAL A 163 2.02 8.22 -3.53
C VAL A 163 1.88 7.74 -2.08
N PRO A 164 1.16 6.62 -1.84
CA PRO A 164 1.02 6.06 -0.51
C PRO A 164 2.37 5.69 0.10
N ARG A 165 2.56 6.02 1.38
CA ARG A 165 3.80 5.70 2.11
C ARG A 165 4.14 4.20 2.05
N ALA A 166 3.13 3.32 2.05
CA ALA A 166 3.31 1.87 1.98
C ALA A 166 4.06 1.46 0.69
N ILE A 167 3.74 2.08 -0.45
CA ILE A 167 4.42 1.79 -1.73
C ILE A 167 5.90 2.19 -1.66
N VAL A 168 6.19 3.37 -1.09
CA VAL A 168 7.58 3.84 -0.92
C VAL A 168 8.37 2.93 0.02
N LEU A 169 7.76 2.47 1.10
CA LEU A 169 8.39 1.53 2.04
C LEU A 169 8.62 0.15 1.40
N GLN A 170 7.67 -0.35 0.61
CA GLN A 170 7.81 -1.59 -0.13
C GLN A 170 8.94 -1.51 -1.17
N ALA A 171 9.07 -0.38 -1.88
CA ALA A 171 10.18 -0.16 -2.81
C ALA A 171 11.53 -0.08 -2.09
N LEU A 172 11.59 0.63 -0.95
CA LEU A 172 12.79 0.69 -0.11
C LEU A 172 13.21 -0.69 0.40
N GLU A 173 12.25 -1.51 0.80
CA GLU A 173 12.48 -2.90 1.16
C GLU A 173 13.11 -3.67 0.01
N PHE A 174 12.51 -3.63 -1.18
CA PHE A 174 13.07 -4.31 -2.35
C PHE A 174 14.52 -3.87 -2.61
N TYR A 175 14.79 -2.57 -2.47
CA TYR A 175 16.11 -2.00 -2.63
C TYR A 175 17.13 -2.55 -1.62
N VAL A 176 16.80 -2.55 -0.32
CA VAL A 176 17.70 -3.02 0.75
C VAL A 176 18.02 -4.52 0.61
N ASN A 177 17.11 -5.32 0.04
CA ASN A 177 17.32 -6.73 -0.24
C ASN A 177 18.04 -7.01 -1.57
N GLY A 178 18.60 -5.99 -2.24
CA GLY A 178 19.28 -6.12 -3.53
C GLY A 178 18.36 -6.39 -4.73
N ARG A 179 17.03 -6.35 -4.54
CA ARG A 179 16.03 -6.57 -5.60
C ARG A 179 15.71 -5.26 -6.31
N TYR A 180 16.74 -4.64 -6.89
CA TYR A 180 16.66 -3.29 -7.47
C TYR A 180 15.62 -3.17 -8.60
N ASP A 181 15.45 -4.22 -9.41
CA ASP A 181 14.40 -4.26 -10.45
C ASP A 181 13.00 -4.11 -9.89
N ARG A 182 12.71 -4.86 -8.81
CA ARG A 182 11.40 -4.82 -8.17
C ARG A 182 11.15 -3.49 -7.47
N ALA A 183 12.18 -2.92 -6.84
CA ALA A 183 12.10 -1.59 -6.23
C ALA A 183 11.72 -0.52 -7.25
N PHE A 184 12.39 -0.53 -8.42
CA PHE A 184 12.07 0.37 -9.52
C PHE A 184 10.66 0.12 -10.08
N GLN A 185 10.30 -1.14 -10.33
CA GLN A 185 9.02 -1.48 -10.95
C GLN A 185 7.82 -1.08 -10.09
N VAL A 186 7.88 -1.31 -8.77
CA VAL A 186 6.79 -0.94 -7.84
C VAL A 186 6.47 0.56 -7.91
N LEU A 187 7.51 1.41 -7.94
CA LEU A 187 7.33 2.85 -8.05
C LEU A 187 6.91 3.27 -9.46
N LYS A 188 7.42 2.59 -10.48
CA LYS A 188 7.04 2.84 -11.87
C LYS A 188 5.56 2.53 -12.14
N ASP A 189 5.06 1.43 -11.59
CA ASP A 189 3.64 1.05 -11.70
C ASP A 189 2.76 2.06 -10.94
N ALA A 190 3.24 2.57 -9.81
CA ALA A 190 2.55 3.59 -9.03
C ALA A 190 2.38 4.92 -9.79
N GLU A 191 3.24 5.27 -10.74
CA GLU A 191 3.10 6.50 -11.56
C GLU A 191 1.77 6.55 -12.34
N ALA A 192 1.16 5.40 -12.65
CA ALA A 192 -0.10 5.34 -13.39
C ALA A 192 -1.30 5.84 -12.56
N GLN A 193 -1.19 5.80 -11.23
CA GLN A 193 -2.30 6.08 -10.31
C GLN A 193 -1.98 7.23 -9.34
N TYR A 194 -0.70 7.47 -9.09
CA TYR A 194 -0.23 8.38 -8.06
C TYR A 194 0.76 9.39 -8.61
N LYS A 195 0.72 10.59 -8.04
CA LYS A 195 1.78 11.58 -8.15
C LYS A 195 2.92 11.13 -7.23
N LEU A 196 4.01 10.68 -7.83
CA LEU A 196 5.24 10.37 -7.10
C LEU A 196 5.81 11.65 -6.47
N ASP A 197 6.40 11.49 -5.29
CA ASP A 197 7.12 12.53 -4.58
C ASP A 197 8.64 12.38 -4.78
N GLU A 198 9.41 13.31 -4.21
CA GLU A 198 10.87 13.36 -4.35
C GLU A 198 11.54 12.10 -3.79
N ARG A 199 10.94 11.47 -2.77
CA ARG A 199 11.44 10.24 -2.13
C ARG A 199 11.30 9.05 -3.07
N ALA A 200 10.15 8.93 -3.74
CA ALA A 200 9.91 7.89 -4.74
C ALA A 200 10.89 8.03 -5.93
N TYR A 201 11.03 9.23 -6.49
CA TYR A 201 11.99 9.46 -7.58
C TYR A 201 13.43 9.15 -7.16
N PHE A 202 13.83 9.52 -5.93
CA PHE A 202 15.14 9.18 -5.41
C PHE A 202 15.35 7.67 -5.34
N LEU A 203 14.39 6.91 -4.79
CA LEU A 203 14.50 5.45 -4.71
C LEU A 203 14.53 4.77 -6.07
N MET A 204 13.79 5.28 -7.06
CA MET A 204 13.88 4.82 -8.44
C MET A 204 15.28 5.08 -9.02
N GLY A 205 15.83 6.28 -8.81
CA GLY A 205 17.18 6.63 -9.23
C GLY A 205 18.24 5.75 -8.57
N CYS A 206 18.14 5.52 -7.26
CA CYS A 206 19.01 4.59 -6.53
C CYS A 206 18.93 3.18 -7.11
N SER A 207 17.73 2.68 -7.41
CA SER A 207 17.53 1.35 -7.96
C SER A 207 18.22 1.17 -9.31
N LEU A 208 18.09 2.13 -10.23
CA LEU A 208 18.78 2.09 -11.53
C LEU A 208 20.30 2.23 -11.39
N ALA A 209 20.78 3.12 -10.52
CA ALA A 209 22.21 3.30 -10.28
C ALA A 209 22.83 2.04 -9.65
N ALA A 210 22.14 1.39 -8.70
CA ALA A 210 22.60 0.15 -8.09
C ALA A 210 22.70 -0.98 -9.12
N ARG A 211 21.73 -1.11 -10.03
CA ARG A 211 21.82 -2.04 -11.17
C ARG A 211 23.01 -1.76 -12.08
N TYR A 212 23.19 -0.50 -12.46
CA TYR A 212 24.32 -0.09 -13.30
C TYR A 212 25.67 -0.53 -12.71
N TYR A 213 25.87 -0.31 -11.40
CA TYR A 213 27.09 -0.74 -10.73
C TYR A 213 27.18 -2.26 -10.54
N ALA A 214 26.07 -2.94 -10.24
CA ALA A 214 26.02 -4.40 -10.12
C ALA A 214 26.33 -5.11 -11.45
N GLU A 215 25.97 -4.51 -12.58
CA GLU A 215 26.28 -5.01 -13.93
C GLU A 215 27.72 -4.71 -14.38
N GLY A 216 28.55 -4.09 -13.52
CA GLY A 216 29.93 -3.73 -13.83
C GLY A 216 30.03 -2.55 -14.80
N GLU A 217 29.14 -1.57 -14.66
CA GLU A 217 29.16 -0.29 -15.39
C GLU A 217 28.95 -0.40 -16.91
N LYS A 218 28.39 -1.52 -17.38
CA LYS A 218 28.24 -1.84 -18.80
C LYS A 218 27.12 -1.09 -19.51
N ASN A 219 26.11 -0.60 -18.79
CA ASN A 219 24.90 -0.02 -19.38
C ASN A 219 24.76 1.48 -19.08
N PRO A 220 25.35 2.37 -19.90
CA PRO A 220 25.32 3.81 -19.65
C PRO A 220 23.90 4.41 -19.68
N ALA A 221 22.93 3.74 -20.32
CA ALA A 221 21.55 4.19 -20.34
C ALA A 221 20.89 4.12 -18.95
N LEU A 222 21.22 3.11 -18.13
CA LEU A 222 20.75 3.01 -16.74
C LEU A 222 21.29 4.19 -15.91
N LEU A 223 22.58 4.50 -16.07
CA LEU A 223 23.21 5.61 -15.36
C LEU A 223 22.58 6.95 -15.74
N GLN A 224 22.33 7.16 -17.04
CA GLN A 224 21.70 8.39 -17.51
C GLN A 224 20.28 8.54 -16.96
N ARG A 225 19.47 7.48 -17.01
CA ARG A 225 18.11 7.51 -16.48
C ARG A 225 18.08 7.69 -14.95
N ALA A 226 19.06 7.14 -14.23
CA ALA A 226 19.22 7.39 -12.80
C ALA A 226 19.48 8.88 -12.51
N ARG A 227 20.36 9.53 -13.28
CA ARG A 227 20.61 10.98 -13.17
C ARG A 227 19.35 11.80 -13.44
N ASP A 228 18.56 11.43 -14.44
CA ASP A 228 17.30 12.12 -14.75
C ASP A 228 16.32 12.05 -13.58
N LEU A 229 16.20 10.89 -12.93
CA LEU A 229 15.37 10.70 -11.74
C LEU A 229 15.92 11.48 -10.53
N PHE A 230 17.23 11.50 -10.34
CA PHE A 230 17.85 12.30 -9.28
C PHE A 230 17.62 13.79 -9.44
N ARG A 231 17.60 14.30 -10.68
CA ARG A 231 17.22 15.70 -10.95
C ARG A 231 15.77 15.98 -10.56
N GLN A 232 14.85 15.05 -10.82
CA GLN A 232 13.44 15.18 -10.39
C GLN A 232 13.27 15.06 -8.87
N ALA A 233 14.15 14.33 -8.19
CA ALA A 233 14.11 14.12 -6.75
C ALA A 233 14.72 15.27 -5.93
N ARG A 234 15.23 16.35 -6.54
CA ARG A 234 15.85 17.47 -5.82
C ARG A 234 14.83 18.59 -5.56
N PRO A 235 14.77 19.14 -4.33
CA PRO A 235 15.55 18.76 -3.14
C PRO A 235 14.91 17.59 -2.37
N LEU A 236 15.75 16.76 -1.73
CA LEU A 236 15.26 15.79 -0.75
C LEU A 236 15.11 16.41 0.64
N PRO A 237 14.10 16.02 1.43
CA PRO A 237 14.00 16.45 2.82
C PRO A 237 15.21 15.98 3.65
N ASP A 238 15.82 16.86 4.47
CA ASP A 238 17.03 16.56 5.26
C ASP A 238 16.93 15.28 6.08
N ARG A 239 15.82 15.10 6.79
CA ARG A 239 15.56 13.90 7.61
C ARG A 239 15.56 12.62 6.77
N PHE A 240 15.12 12.70 5.52
CA PHE A 240 15.13 11.57 4.61
C PHE A 240 16.56 11.32 4.10
N GLN A 241 17.27 12.37 3.68
CA GLN A 241 18.66 12.25 3.23
C GLN A 241 19.58 11.63 4.29
N GLN A 242 19.47 12.06 5.54
CA GLN A 242 20.22 11.50 6.67
C GLN A 242 19.98 10.00 6.85
N ARG A 243 18.73 9.54 6.73
CA ARG A 243 18.40 8.11 6.84
C ARG A 243 18.93 7.32 5.66
N MET A 244 18.81 7.86 4.45
CA MET A 244 19.27 7.20 3.23
C MET A 244 20.79 7.07 3.17
N ALA A 245 21.54 7.93 3.85
CA ALA A 245 22.99 7.84 3.95
C ALA A 245 23.49 6.50 4.53
N TYR A 246 22.68 5.83 5.35
CA TYR A 246 22.99 4.51 5.92
C TYR A 246 22.54 3.33 5.05
N LEU A 247 21.63 3.57 4.09
CA LEU A 247 21.01 2.51 3.29
C LEU A 247 21.53 2.48 1.85
N VAL A 248 22.09 3.58 1.37
CA VAL A 248 22.55 3.77 -0.01
C VAL A 248 24.07 3.85 -0.03
N SER A 249 24.69 3.22 -1.02
CA SER A 249 26.15 3.23 -1.12
C SER A 249 26.67 4.66 -1.31
N PRO A 250 27.86 5.00 -0.74
CA PRO A 250 28.48 6.31 -0.92
C PRO A 250 28.63 6.71 -2.39
N LYS A 251 28.87 5.73 -3.28
CA LYS A 251 29.00 5.94 -4.72
C LYS A 251 27.70 6.45 -5.36
N ILE A 252 26.55 5.90 -4.97
CA ILE A 252 25.25 6.36 -5.46
C ILE A 252 24.89 7.72 -4.85
N LEU A 253 25.22 7.96 -3.58
CA LEU A 253 25.01 9.27 -2.96
C LEU A 253 25.82 10.37 -3.64
N ALA A 254 27.09 10.10 -3.98
CA ALA A 254 27.91 11.02 -4.76
C ALA A 254 27.27 11.32 -6.13
N LEU A 255 26.75 10.28 -6.80
CA LEU A 255 26.02 10.46 -8.06
C LEU A 255 24.76 11.34 -7.89
N TYR A 256 24.02 11.21 -6.79
CA TYR A 256 22.88 12.07 -6.46
C TYR A 256 23.30 13.50 -6.08
N GLN A 257 24.54 13.75 -5.66
CA GLN A 257 25.04 15.09 -5.32
C GLN A 257 25.64 15.82 -6.53
N SER A 258 26.07 15.08 -7.56
CA SER A 258 26.67 15.65 -8.77
C SER A 258 25.66 16.47 -9.59
N PRO A 259 25.99 17.71 -10.00
CA PRO A 259 25.07 18.62 -10.68
C PRO A 259 24.42 18.02 -11.94
#